data_AF-A0A6V8EXP7-F1
#
_entry.id   AF-A0A6V8EXP7-F1
#
_cell.length_a   1.000
_cell.length_b   1.000
_cell.length_c   1.000
_cell.angle_alpha   90.00
_cell.angle_beta   90.00
_cell.angle_gamma   90.00
#
_symmetry.space_group_name_H-M   'P 1'
#
loop_
_entity.id
_entity.type
_entity.pdbx_description
1 polymer ?
#
loop_
_entity_poly.entity_id
_entity_poly.type
_entity_poly.pdbx_seq_one_letter_code
_entity_poly.pdbx_strand_id
1 'polypeptide(L)' 'MAFRDHLSHAERISDEVSLVHGIWEFSSNRSHPNMLFENVKEVPGQRISVNMLTRDRLCEAIGIQP' A
#
# COMPACT_ATOMS: atom_id res chain seq x y z
N MET A 1 17.81 -3.22 1.48
CA MET A 1 17.28 -2.22 2.43
C MET A 1 16.82 -0.99 1.64
N ALA A 2 15.82 -1.18 0.79
CA ALA A 2 15.24 -0.10 0.00
C ALA A 2 13.73 -0.11 0.20
N PHE A 3 13.07 1.03 -0.07
CA PHE A 3 11.61 1.19 -0.09
C PHE A 3 10.84 -0.01 -0.69
N ARG A 4 11.41 -0.66 -1.72
CA ARG A 4 10.86 -1.86 -2.37
C ARG A 4 10.76 -3.09 -1.47
N ASP A 5 11.67 -3.26 -0.51
CA ASP A 5 11.66 -4.39 0.42
C ASP A 5 10.43 -4.31 1.34
N HIS A 6 10.03 -3.10 1.75
CA HIS A 6 8.81 -2.89 2.54
C HIS A 6 7.51 -3.14 1.74
N LEU A 7 7.55 -3.00 0.42
CA LEU A 7 6.41 -3.29 -0.46
C LEU A 7 6.15 -4.78 -0.65
N SER A 8 7.11 -5.66 -0.33
CA SER A 8 6.94 -7.11 -0.47
C SER A 8 5.77 -7.68 0.36
N HIS A 9 5.40 -6.99 1.44
CA HIS A 9 4.31 -7.36 2.34
C HIS A 9 2.97 -6.65 2.01
N ALA A 10 2.93 -5.83 0.96
CA ALA A 10 1.72 -5.11 0.59
C ALA A 10 0.74 -6.03 -0.16
N GLU A 11 -0.56 -5.88 0.12
CA GLU A 11 -1.61 -6.48 -0.68
C GLU A 11 -1.62 -5.82 -2.07
N ARG A 12 -1.52 -6.63 -3.14
CA ARG A 12 -1.49 -6.13 -4.51
C ARG A 12 -2.90 -6.07 -5.07
N ILE A 13 -3.31 -4.88 -5.50
CA ILE A 13 -4.63 -4.63 -6.09
C ILE A 13 -4.43 -4.33 -7.58
N SER A 14 -4.88 -5.26 -8.42
CA SER A 14 -4.82 -5.16 -9.88
C SER A 14 -6.07 -4.53 -10.51
N ASP A 15 -7.17 -4.45 -9.75
CA ASP A 15 -8.40 -3.82 -10.21
C ASP A 15 -8.19 -2.33 -10.47
N GLU A 16 -8.86 -1.79 -11.49
CA GLU A 16 -8.77 -0.35 -11.78
C GLU A 16 -9.36 0.45 -10.62
N VAL A 17 -8.60 1.43 -10.12
CA VAL A 17 -9.02 2.34 -9.05
C VAL A 17 -8.83 3.80 -9.47
N SER A 18 -9.75 4.65 -9.00
CA SER A 18 -9.66 6.09 -9.14
C SER A 18 -8.81 6.70 -8.02
N LEU A 19 -7.95 7.66 -8.36
CA LEU A 19 -7.30 8.57 -7.40
C LEU A 19 -8.30 9.46 -6.68
N VAL A 20 -9.42 9.79 -7.34
CA VAL A 20 -10.48 10.61 -6.78
C VAL A 20 -11.29 9.75 -5.82
N HIS A 21 -10.90 9.78 -4.55
CA HIS A 21 -11.47 9.05 -3.41
C HIS A 21 -11.45 7.51 -3.48
N GLY A 22 -11.31 6.89 -4.65
CA GLY A 22 -11.35 5.43 -4.79
C GLY A 22 -10.31 4.68 -3.94
N ILE A 23 -9.04 5.12 -3.95
CA ILE A 23 -7.99 4.55 -3.10
C ILE A 23 -8.32 4.69 -1.61
N TRP A 24 -8.84 5.85 -1.21
CA TRP A 24 -9.17 6.12 0.20
C TRP A 24 -10.38 5.29 0.66
N GLU A 25 -11.43 5.19 -0.14
CA GLU A 25 -12.61 4.37 0.16
C GLU A 25 -12.24 2.88 0.25
N PHE A 26 -11.44 2.40 -0.70
CA PHE A 26 -10.96 1.01 -0.72
C PHE A 26 -10.14 0.67 0.53
N SER A 27 -9.23 1.57 0.89
CA SER A 27 -8.39 1.46 2.09
C SER A 27 -9.25 1.50 3.37
N SER A 28 -10.18 2.46 3.48
CA SER A 28 -11.04 2.65 4.66
C SER A 28 -11.95 1.45 4.90
N ASN A 29 -12.58 0.91 3.85
CA ASN A 29 -13.47 -0.24 3.93
C ASN A 29 -12.76 -1.54 4.35
N ARG A 30 -11.43 -1.56 4.32
CA ARG A 30 -10.60 -2.72 4.70
C ARG A 30 -9.76 -2.48 5.95
N SER A 31 -10.00 -1.38 6.68
CA SER A 31 -9.22 -1.01 7.87
C SER A 31 -7.74 -0.69 7.59
N HIS A 32 -7.48 -0.08 6.43
CA HIS A 32 -6.17 0.48 6.06
C HIS A 32 -4.97 -0.49 6.09
N PRO A 33 -5.04 -1.72 5.54
CA PRO A 33 -3.86 -2.57 5.39
C PRO A 33 -2.85 -1.93 4.43
N ASN A 34 -1.60 -2.41 4.48
CA ASN A 34 -0.57 -2.04 3.51
C ASN A 34 -0.99 -2.52 2.12
N MET A 35 -1.16 -1.60 1.17
CA MET A 35 -1.66 -1.89 -0.17
C MET A 35 -0.74 -1.33 -1.25
N LEU A 36 -0.72 -1.99 -2.41
CA LEU A 36 -0.08 -1.55 -3.65
C LEU A 36 -1.09 -1.65 -4.79
N PHE A 37 -1.56 -0.50 -5.28
CA PHE A 37 -2.44 -0.37 -6.44
C PHE A 37 -1.61 -0.35 -7.72
N GLU A 38 -1.90 -1.27 -8.63
CA GLU A 38 -1.13 -1.46 -9.86
C GLU A 38 -1.81 -0.88 -11.10
N ASN A 39 -3.11 -0.58 -11.00
CA ASN A 39 -3.91 -0.04 -12.09
C ASN A 39 -4.70 1.19 -11.62
N VAL A 40 -4.12 2.38 -11.82
CA VAL A 40 -4.72 3.64 -11.39
C VAL A 40 -5.14 4.45 -12.61
N LYS A 41 -6.43 4.74 -12.70
CA LYS A 41 -7.09 5.31 -13.89
C LYS A 41 -6.46 6.62 -14.36
N GLU A 42 -6.17 7.53 -13.44
CA GLU A 42 -5.65 8.88 -13.76
C GLU A 42 -4.15 8.90 -14.08
N VAL A 43 -3.41 7.85 -13.75
CA VAL A 43 -1.95 7.76 -13.96
C VAL A 43 -1.53 6.41 -14.55
N PRO A 44 -1.84 6.14 -15.84
CA PRO A 44 -1.51 4.88 -16.48
C PRO A 44 -0.01 4.54 -16.40
N GLY A 45 0.30 3.30 -16.05
CA GLY A 45 1.67 2.80 -15.91
C GLY A 45 2.35 3.13 -14.58
N GLN A 46 1.75 3.98 -13.75
CA GLN A 46 2.21 4.24 -12.39
C GLN A 46 1.52 3.32 -11.39
N ARG A 47 2.19 3.10 -10.25
CA ARG A 47 1.67 2.32 -9.12
C ARG A 47 1.70 3.17 -7.87
N ILE A 48 0.76 2.92 -6.97
CA ILE A 48 0.60 3.69 -5.73
C ILE A 48 0.57 2.74 -4.56
N SER A 49 1.41 3.01 -3.56
CA SER A 49 1.36 2.30 -2.28
C SER A 49 0.83 3.20 -1.18
N VAL A 50 0.04 2.62 -0.28
CA VAL A 50 -0.50 3.29 0.91
C VAL A 50 -0.33 2.39 2.14
N ASN A 51 -0.32 3.02 3.32
CA ASN A 51 -0.26 2.35 4.63
C ASN A 51 0.98 1.45 4.85
N MET A 52 2.08 1.78 4.18
CA MET A 52 3.33 1.00 4.27
C MET A 52 4.01 1.10 5.65
N LEU A 53 3.89 2.25 6.33
CA LEU A 53 4.64 2.57 7.55
C LEU A 53 3.78 2.41 8.80
N THR A 54 3.33 1.20 9.10
CA THR A 54 2.74 0.90 10.42
C THR A 54 3.84 0.58 11.43
N ARG A 55 3.58 0.82 12.73
CA ARG A 55 4.53 0.51 13.81
C ARG A 55 5.00 -0.93 13.74
N ASP A 56 4.07 -1.87 13.57
CA ASP A 56 4.37 -3.30 13.53
C ASP A 56 5.32 -3.65 12.38
N ARG A 57 5.08 -3.09 11.18
CA ARG A 57 5.91 -3.33 9.99
C ARG A 57 7.27 -2.64 10.07
N LEU A 58 7.33 -1.47 10.71
CA LEU A 58 8.59 -0.79 10.96
C LEU A 58 9.45 -1.59 11.94
N CYS A 59 8.84 -2.09 13.02
CA CYS A 59 9.52 -2.91 14.01
C CYS A 59 10.00 -4.24 13.41
N GLU A 60 9.15 -4.94 12.63
CA GLU A 60 9.52 -6.16 11.90
C GLU A 60 10.72 -5.93 10.97
N ALA A 61 10.72 -4.84 10.19
CA ALA A 61 11.79 -4.55 9.25
C ALA A 61 13.13 -4.16 9.90
N ILE A 62 13.09 -3.66 11.14
CA ILE A 62 14.28 -3.29 11.93
C ILE A 62 14.72 -4.46 12.85
N GLY A 63 13.91 -5.52 12.96
CA GLY A 63 14.19 -6.69 13.80
C GLY A 63 13.93 -6.44 15.28
N ILE A 64 13.00 -5.55 15.63
CA ILE A 64 12.58 -5.24 17.01
C ILE A 64 11.11 -5.61 17.22
N GLN A 65 10.68 -5.75 18.47
CA GLN A 65 9.26 -5.95 18.79
C GLN A 65 8.51 -4.61 18.85
N PRO A 66 7.22 -4.57 18.41
CA PRO A 66 6.39 -3.37 18.45
C PRO A 66 6.26 -2.73 19.82
#